data_AF-A0A937PPV3-F1
#
_entry.id   AF-A0A937PPV3-F1
#
_cell.length_a   1.000
_cell.length_b   1.000
_cell.length_c   1.000
_cell.angle_alpha   90.00
_cell.angle_beta   90.00
_cell.angle_gamma   90.00
#
_symmetry.space_group_name_H-M   'P 1'
#
loop_
_entity.id
_entity.type
_entity.pdbx_description
1 polymer ?
#
loop_
_entity_poly.entity_id
_entity_poly.type
_entity_poly.pdbx_seq_one_letter_code
_entity_poly.pdbx_strand_id
1 'polypeptide(L)' 'MINCQNCGYEIEFFSDEITRICPQCKAVAYRERMPSCIDWCKSAKECMGEKIYNKYSRDRKISVKKG' A
#
# COMPACT_ATOMS: atom_id res chain seq x y z
N MET A 1 9.87 -1.79 -4.40
CA MET A 1 10.76 -0.66 -4.04
C MET A 1 9.95 0.61 -4.19
N ILE A 2 10.17 1.63 -3.34
CA ILE A 2 9.36 2.86 -3.29
C ILE A 2 10.28 4.06 -3.37
N ASN A 3 9.99 5.00 -4.26
CA ASN A 3 10.80 6.20 -4.40
C ASN A 3 10.51 7.19 -3.26
N CYS A 4 11.59 7.69 -2.66
CA CYS A 4 11.51 8.73 -1.66
C CYS A 4 10.86 9.97 -2.26
N GLN A 5 9.73 10.42 -1.69
CA GLN A 5 9.01 11.59 -2.16
C GLN A 5 9.80 12.91 -2.00
N ASN A 6 10.87 12.90 -1.20
CA ASN A 6 11.69 14.08 -0.94
C ASN A 6 12.93 14.18 -1.84
N CYS A 7 13.51 13.05 -2.28
CA CYS A 7 14.77 13.07 -3.04
C CYS A 7 14.83 12.10 -4.22
N GLY A 8 13.77 11.33 -4.47
CA GLY A 8 13.70 10.37 -5.57
C GLY A 8 14.50 9.08 -5.35
N TYR A 9 15.24 8.93 -4.25
CA TYR A 9 16.01 7.73 -3.96
C TYR A 9 15.11 6.50 -3.82
N GLU A 10 15.50 5.39 -4.43
CA GLU A 10 14.76 4.13 -4.35
C GLU A 10 14.97 3.47 -2.98
N ILE A 11 13.90 3.34 -2.20
CA ILE A 11 13.93 2.73 -0.88
C ILE A 11 13.31 1.34 -0.97
N GLU A 12 14.06 0.33 -0.52
CA GLU A 12 13.52 -0.99 -0.29
C GLU A 12 12.74 -1.02 1.03
N PHE A 13 11.47 -1.43 0.97
CA PHE A 13 10.62 -1.67 2.13
C PHE A 13 10.41 -3.19 2.29
N PHE A 14 10.56 -3.70 3.52
CA PHE A 14 10.15 -5.06 3.82
C PHE A 14 8.62 -5.17 3.88
N SER A 15 8.08 -6.38 3.72
CA SER A 15 6.62 -6.62 3.68
C SER A 15 5.88 -6.15 4.94
N ASP A 16 6.55 -6.16 6.09
CA ASP A 16 6.02 -5.77 7.41
C ASP A 16 6.28 -4.28 7.73
N GLU A 17 7.10 -3.58 6.94
CA GLU A 17 7.41 -2.18 7.18
C GLU A 17 6.37 -1.24 6.55
N ILE A 18 5.91 -0.28 7.36
CA ILE A 18 4.97 0.78 6.96
C ILE A 18 5.71 2.10 6.72
N THR A 19 6.82 2.31 7.44
CA THR A 19 7.64 3.51 7.38
C THR A 19 9.11 3.12 7.36
N ARG A 20 9.93 3.88 6.64
CA ARG A 20 11.38 3.69 6.63
C ARG A 20 12.10 5.02 6.44
N ILE A 21 13.25 5.19 7.09
CA ILE A 21 14.08 6.38 6.91
C ILE A 21 14.84 6.25 5.59
N CYS A 22 14.73 7.26 4.72
CA CYS A 22 15.50 7.32 3.50
C CYS A 22 17.00 7.35 3.82
N PRO A 23 17.81 6.41 3.28
CA PRO A 23 19.25 6.40 3.56
C PRO A 23 19.96 7.63 2.97
N GLN A 24 19.44 8.21 1.88
CA GLN A 24 20.00 9.37 1.19
C GLN A 24 19.66 10.70 1.86
N CYS A 25 18.39 11.08 1.98
CA CYS A 25 18.00 12.40 2.49
C CYS A 25 17.52 12.41 3.95
N LYS A 26 17.51 11.26 4.62
CA LYS A 26 17.06 11.08 6.02
C LYS A 26 15.59 11.44 6.30
N ALA A 27 14.80 11.79 5.28
CA ALA A 27 13.36 11.97 5.42
C ALA A 27 12.67 10.63 5.71
N VAL A 28 11.56 10.69 6.44
CA VAL A 28 10.69 9.53 6.67
C VAL A 28 9.90 9.26 5.39
N ALA A 29 10.09 8.09 4.78
CA ALA A 29 9.28 7.61 3.69
C ALA A 29 8.17 6.70 4.24
N TYR A 30 6.98 6.85 3.66
CA TYR A 30 5.82 6.03 3.97
C TYR A 30 5.56 5.09 2.80
N ARG A 31 5.16 3.86 3.11
CA ARG A 31 4.62 2.96 2.10
C ARG A 31 3.35 3.58 1.51
N GLU A 32 3.25 3.64 0.18
CA GLU A 32 2.11 4.27 -0.52
C GLU A 32 0.74 3.71 -0.10
N ARG A 33 0.70 2.45 0.33
CA ARG A 33 -0.55 1.82 0.76
C ARG A 33 -0.32 0.93 1.97
N MET A 34 -1.00 1.26 3.06
CA MET A 34 -1.21 0.30 4.13
C MET A 34 -2.18 -0.78 3.67
N PRO A 35 -1.89 -2.07 3.93
CA PRO A 35 -2.89 -3.11 3.74
C PRO A 35 -4.08 -2.81 4.66
N SER A 36 -5.22 -2.48 4.06
CA SER A 36 -6.47 -2.29 4.81
C SER A 36 -7.01 -3.65 5.26
N CYS A 37 -7.93 -3.69 6.23
CA CYS A 37 -8.57 -4.94 6.66
C CYS A 37 -9.20 -5.72 5.49
N ILE A 38 -9.61 -5.03 4.42
CA ILE A 38 -10.17 -5.64 3.20
C ILE A 38 -9.14 -6.51 2.46
N ASP A 39 -7.85 -6.26 2.67
CA ASP A 39 -6.77 -6.93 1.96
C ASP A 39 -6.57 -8.39 2.41
N TRP A 40 -6.85 -8.69 3.69
CA TRP A 40 -6.54 -9.99 4.31
C TRP A 40 -7.67 -10.58 5.16
N CYS A 41 -8.67 -9.79 5.57
CA CYS A 41 -9.74 -10.27 6.43
C CYS A 41 -10.84 -10.98 5.61
N LYS A 42 -11.07 -12.26 5.93
CA LYS A 42 -12.14 -13.08 5.32
C LYS A 42 -13.54 -12.50 5.54
N SER A 43 -13.75 -11.84 6.68
CA SER A 43 -15.04 -11.22 7.03
C SER A 43 -15.20 -9.79 6.49
N ALA A 44 -14.23 -9.25 5.74
CA ALA A 44 -14.29 -7.88 5.25
C ALA A 44 -15.51 -7.62 4.34
N LYS A 45 -15.94 -8.63 3.57
CA LYS A 45 -17.13 -8.53 2.72
C LYS A 45 -18.41 -8.33 3.55
N GLU A 46 -18.50 -9.01 4.69
CA GLU A 46 -19.64 -8.90 5.59
C GLU A 46 -19.63 -7.55 6.33
N CYS A 47 -18.47 -7.13 6.84
CA CYS A 47 -18.35 -5.86 7.58
C CYS A 47 -18.62 -4.62 6.73
N MET A 48 -18.20 -4.60 5.46
CA MET A 48 -18.33 -3.41 4.59
C MET A 48 -19.51 -3.50 3.62
N GLY A 49 -20.12 -4.67 3.50
CA GLY A 49 -21.15 -4.95 2.52
C GLY A 49 -20.61 -5.15 1.10
N GLU A 50 -21.41 -5.85 0.30
CA GLU A 50 -21.02 -6.34 -1.03
C GLU A 50 -20.66 -5.21 -2.02
N LYS A 51 -21.36 -4.07 -1.97
CA LYS A 51 -21.11 -2.94 -2.88
C LYS A 51 -19.72 -2.34 -2.69
N ILE A 52 -19.33 -2.09 -1.44
CA ILE A 52 -18.02 -1.51 -1.11
C ILE A 52 -16.91 -2.51 -1.41
N TYR A 53 -17.10 -3.78 -1.03
CA TYR A 53 -16.15 -4.85 -1.30
C TYR A 53 -15.89 -5.04 -2.81
N ASN A 54 -16.96 -5.12 -3.61
CA ASN A 54 -16.83 -5.29 -5.07
C ASN A 54 -16.16 -4.09 -5.75
N LYS A 55 -16.41 -2.87 -5.27
CA LYS A 55 -15.72 -1.67 -5.75
C LYS A 55 -14.22 -1.74 -5.43
N TYR A 56 -13.85 -2.05 -4.18
CA TYR A 56 -12.46 -2.19 -3.76
C TYR A 56 -11.71 -3.29 -4.54
N SER A 57 -12.33 -4.46 -4.73
CA SER A 57 -11.73 -5.55 -5.53
C SER A 57 -11.53 -5.18 -7.00
N ARG A 58 -12.41 -4.35 -7.56
CA ARG A 58 -12.28 -3.84 -8.94
C ARG A 58 -11.14 -2.83 -9.05
N ASP A 59 -11.09 -1.85 -8.14
CA ASP A 59 -10.07 -0.81 -8.13
C ASP A 59 -8.66 -1.39 -7.91
N ARG A 60 -8.54 -2.46 -7.10
CA ARG A 60 -7.25 -3.16 -6.87
C ARG A 60 -6.67 -3.78 -8.14
N LYS A 61 -7.49 -4.34 -9.04
CA LYS A 61 -7.01 -4.92 -10.32
C LYS A 61 -6.37 -3.88 -11.25
N ILE A 62 -6.63 -2.60 -11.01
CA ILE A 62 -6.11 -1.48 -11.79
C ILE A 62 -4.73 -1.07 -11.27
N SER A 63 -4.54 -1.00 -9.94
CA SER A 63 -3.26 -0.63 -9.32
C SER A 63 -2.16 -1.68 -9.47
N VAL A 64 -2.50 -2.96 -9.65
CA VAL A 64 -1.49 -4.05 -9.81
C VAL A 64 -0.93 -4.13 -11.24
N LYS A 65 -1.56 -3.47 -12.23
CA LYS A 65 -1.13 -3.52 -13.64
C LYS A 65 -0.08 -2.47 -14.04
N LYS A 66 0.45 -1.68 -13.11
CA LYS A 66 1.66 -0.88 -13.34
C LYS A 66 2.86 -1.69 -12.84
N GLY A 67 3.30 -2.62 -13.68
CA GLY A 67 4.57 -3.33 -13.61
C GLY A 67 5.15 -3.39 -15.00
#